data_AF-A0A3C0VJB4-F1
#
_entry.id   AF-A0A3C0VJB4-F1
#
_cell.length_a   1.000
_cell.length_b   1.000
_cell.length_c   1.000
_cell.angle_alpha   90.00
_cell.angle_beta   90.00
_cell.angle_gamma   90.00
#
_symmetry.space_group_name_H-M   'P 1'
#
loop_
_entity.id
_entity.type
_entity.pdbx_description
1 polymer ?
#
loop_
_entity_poly.entity_id
_entity_poly.type
_entity_poly.pdbx_seq_one_letter_code
_entity_poly.pdbx_strand_id
1 'polypeptide(L)'
;EALSGGEAAAIIGEARGAPVTYIDIPALIARGAVLRKGMPAWNVEMLLSFFAYIKAGKAAGVTNAVEELTGRKARTLREYARENA
;
A
#
# COMPACT_ATOMS: atom_id res chain seq x y z
N GLU A 1 11.37 5.88 -1.79
CA GLU A 1 10.54 6.22 -2.96
C GLU A 1 9.07 6.29 -2.53
N ALA A 2 8.23 7.05 -3.25
CA ALA A 2 6.79 7.02 -3.08
C ALA A 2 6.18 6.33 -4.31
N LEU A 3 5.25 5.41 -4.09
CA LEU A 3 4.67 4.58 -5.15
C LEU A 3 3.15 4.68 -5.11
N SER A 4 2.54 4.76 -6.29
CA SER A 4 1.11 4.52 -6.49
C SER A 4 0.76 3.05 -6.26
N GLY A 5 -0.53 2.77 -6.04
CA GLY A 5 -1.02 1.39 -5.96
C GLY A 5 -0.73 0.57 -7.22
N GLY A 6 -0.75 1.21 -8.39
CA GLY A 6 -0.42 0.58 -9.67
C GLY A 6 1.05 0.19 -9.79
N GLU A 7 1.96 1.07 -9.38
CA GLU A 7 3.40 0.79 -9.38
C GLU A 7 3.75 -0.32 -8.37
N ALA A 8 3.15 -0.28 -7.18
CA ALA A 8 3.32 -1.33 -6.18
C ALA A 8 2.82 -2.69 -6.70
N ALA A 9 1.65 -2.73 -7.36
CA ALA A 9 1.12 -3.94 -7.98
C ALA A 9 2.04 -4.48 -9.09
N ALA A 10 2.58 -3.61 -9.94
CA ALA A 10 3.54 -3.99 -10.97
C ALA A 10 4.80 -4.63 -10.37
N ILE A 11 5.40 -4.01 -9.35
CA ILE A 11 6.58 -4.54 -8.65
C ILE A 11 6.31 -5.94 -8.07
N ILE A 12 5.15 -6.13 -7.44
CA ILE A 12 4.76 -7.43 -6.88
C ILE A 12 4.56 -8.46 -8.00
N GLY A 13 3.92 -8.08 -9.10
CA GLY A 13 3.69 -8.97 -10.24
C GLY A 13 4.98 -9.41 -10.91
N GLU A 14 5.94 -8.49 -11.08
CA GLU A 14 7.29 -8.81 -11.56
C GLU A 14 8.00 -9.81 -10.65
N ALA A 15 7.96 -9.63 -9.33
CA ALA A 15 8.63 -10.52 -8.38
C ALA A 15 8.02 -11.93 -8.38
N ARG A 16 6.69 -12.02 -8.45
CA ARG A 16 5.93 -13.29 -8.50
C ARG A 16 6.01 -14.01 -9.85
N GLY A 17 6.35 -13.30 -10.92
CA GLY A 17 6.28 -13.81 -12.29
C GLY A 17 4.85 -13.95 -12.84
N ALA A 18 3.89 -13.20 -12.28
CA ALA A 18 2.49 -13.22 -12.73
C ALA A 18 1.87 -11.81 -12.67
N PRO A 19 1.03 -11.40 -13.65
CA PRO A 19 0.41 -10.07 -13.64
C PRO A 19 -0.41 -9.82 -12.37
N VAL A 20 -0.20 -8.66 -11.75
CA VAL A 20 -1.00 -8.17 -10.63
C VAL A 20 -1.51 -6.78 -10.98
N THR A 21 -2.82 -6.59 -10.87
CA THR A 21 -3.48 -5.33 -11.24
C THR A 21 -4.04 -4.65 -10.01
N TYR A 22 -3.70 -3.38 -9.83
CA TYR A 22 -4.35 -2.52 -8.86
C TYR A 22 -5.71 -2.07 -9.40
N ILE A 23 -6.77 -2.28 -8.61
CA ILE A 23 -8.11 -1.82 -8.92
C ILE A 23 -8.54 -0.86 -7.83
N ASP A 24 -8.81 0.39 -8.21
CA ASP A 24 -9.43 1.35 -7.30
C ASP A 24 -10.93 1.02 -7.16
N ILE A 25 -11.30 0.48 -6.00
CA ILE A 25 -12.70 0.17 -5.67
C ILE A 25 -13.33 1.36 -4.94
N PRO A 26 -14.56 1.79 -5.32
CA PRO A 26 -15.30 2.80 -4.58
C PRO A 26 -15.42 2.49 -3.08
N ALA A 27 -15.19 3.50 -2.24
CA ALA A 27 -15.16 3.35 -0.78
C ALA A 27 -16.44 2.70 -0.21
N LEU A 28 -17.61 3.00 -0.78
CA LEU A 28 -18.89 2.42 -0.35
C LEU A 28 -18.95 0.89 -0.58
N ILE A 29 -18.40 0.43 -1.71
CA ILE A 29 -18.32 -1.00 -2.04
C ILE A 29 -17.32 -1.69 -1.11
N ALA A 30 -16.16 -1.06 -0.87
CA ALA A 30 -15.17 -1.57 0.07
C ALA A 30 -15.74 -1.70 1.49
N ARG A 31 -16.47 -0.69 1.97
CA ARG A 31 -17.13 -0.68 3.29
C ARG A 31 -18.06 -1.88 3.47
N GLY A 32 -18.99 -2.09 2.52
CA GLY A 32 -19.93 -3.21 2.58
C GLY A 32 -19.26 -4.57 2.51
N ALA A 33 -18.16 -4.69 1.75
CA ALA A 33 -17.39 -5.93 1.68
C ALA A 33 -16.67 -6.25 3.01
N VAL A 34 -16.05 -5.26 3.64
CA VAL A 34 -15.23 -5.46 4.85
C VAL A 34 -16.11 -5.68 6.09
N LEU A 35 -17.25 -4.97 6.22
CA LEU A 35 -18.22 -5.21 7.31
C LEU A 35 -18.77 -6.65 7.27
N ARG A 36 -19.11 -7.16 6.08
CA ARG A 36 -19.60 -8.55 5.92
C ARG A 36 -18.56 -9.61 6.31
N LYS A 37 -17.27 -9.26 6.31
CA LYS A 37 -16.19 -10.14 6.78
C LYS A 37 -15.98 -10.12 8.30
N GLY A 38 -16.87 -9.46 9.05
CA GLY A 38 -16.85 -9.45 10.52
C GLY A 38 -15.92 -8.41 11.13
N MET A 39 -15.38 -7.48 10.33
CA MET A 39 -14.58 -6.39 10.87
C MET A 39 -15.48 -5.39 11.62
N PRO A 40 -15.11 -4.95 12.85
CA PRO A 40 -15.90 -3.98 13.57
C PRO A 40 -15.98 -2.65 12.81
N ALA A 41 -17.13 -1.98 12.91
CA ALA A 41 -17.42 -0.80 12.08
C ALA A 41 -16.39 0.32 12.26
N TRP A 42 -15.92 0.56 13.48
CA TRP A 42 -14.92 1.59 13.75
C TRP A 42 -13.60 1.34 12.99
N ASN A 43 -13.16 0.07 12.87
CA ASN A 43 -11.97 -0.27 12.11
C ASN A 43 -12.18 -0.02 10.62
N VAL A 44 -13.37 -0.31 10.10
CA VAL A 44 -13.71 -0.08 8.68
C VAL A 44 -13.64 1.40 8.35
N GLU A 45 -14.26 2.26 9.16
CA GLU A 45 -14.23 3.71 8.93
C GLU A 45 -12.81 4.29 9.04
N MET A 46 -12.01 3.79 9.99
CA MET A 46 -10.60 4.18 10.14
C MET A 46 -9.79 3.81 8.88
N LEU A 47 -9.91 2.57 8.40
CA LEU A 47 -9.20 2.10 7.21
C LEU A 47 -9.59 2.89 5.96
N LEU A 48 -10.89 3.13 5.75
CA LEU A 48 -11.38 3.90 4.61
C LEU A 48 -10.84 5.34 4.64
N SER A 49 -10.83 5.96 5.82
CA SER A 49 -10.26 7.30 6.02
C SER A 49 -8.77 7.33 5.71
N PHE A 50 -8.02 6.31 6.14
CA PHE A 50 -6.59 6.20 5.87
C PHE A 50 -6.30 6.00 4.37
N PHE A 51 -7.06 5.14 3.68
CA PHE A 51 -6.91 4.97 2.23
C PHE A 51 -7.27 6.24 1.45
N ALA A 52 -8.27 6.99 1.88
CA ALA A 52 -8.58 8.30 1.29
C ALA A 52 -7.41 9.29 1.47
N TYR A 53 -6.77 9.30 2.63
CA TYR A 53 -5.58 10.13 2.90
C TYR A 53 -4.40 9.76 1.98
N ILE A 54 -4.13 8.47 1.80
CA ILE A 54 -3.08 7.97 0.89
C ILE A 54 -3.39 8.37 -0.55
N LYS A 55 -4.63 8.14 -1.02
CA LYS A 55 -5.05 8.50 -2.39
C LYS A 55 -4.96 9.98 -2.68
N ALA A 56 -5.17 10.82 -1.67
CA ALA A 56 -4.95 12.26 -1.77
C ALA A 56 -3.45 12.66 -1.83
N GLY A 57 -2.53 11.70 -1.89
CA GLY A 57 -1.08 11.92 -1.95
C GLY A 57 -0.45 12.37 -0.63
N LYS A 58 -1.25 12.47 0.44
CA LYS A 58 -0.80 13.06 1.71
C LYS A 58 0.18 12.17 2.49
N ALA A 59 0.32 10.90 2.09
CA ALA A 59 1.29 9.96 2.64
C ALA A 59 2.57 9.80 1.79
N ALA A 60 2.74 10.58 0.71
CA ALA A 60 3.84 10.40 -0.25
C ALA A 60 5.17 11.05 0.18
N GLY A 61 5.27 11.56 1.40
CA GLY A 61 6.50 12.19 1.90
C GLY A 61 7.65 11.18 1.99
N VAL A 62 8.73 11.42 1.25
CA VAL A 62 9.95 10.61 1.28
C VAL A 62 11.02 11.37 2.06
N THR A 63 11.72 10.68 2.96
CA THR A 63 12.83 11.23 3.74
C THR A 63 14.04 10.30 3.65
N ASN A 64 15.20 10.80 4.06
CA ASN A 64 16.42 10.01 4.21
C ASN A 64 16.61 9.49 5.64
N ALA A 65 15.59 9.58 6.50
CA ALA A 65 15.71 9.32 7.94
C ALA A 65 16.24 7.91 8.25
N VAL A 66 15.89 6.89 7.44
CA VAL A 66 16.42 5.54 7.63
C VAL A 66 17.94 5.52 7.45
N GLU A 67 18.45 6.17 6.41
CA GLU A 67 19.90 6.26 6.17
C GLU A 67 20.59 7.12 7.23
N GLU A 68 20.03 8.27 7.55
CA GLU A 68 20.59 9.19 8.55
C GLU A 68 20.67 8.57 9.95
N LEU A 69 19.66 7.81 10.35
CA LEU A 69 19.59 7.22 11.69
C LEU A 69 20.29 5.86 11.80
N THR A 70 20.41 5.11 10.70
CA THR A 70 20.91 3.71 10.75
C THR A 70 22.18 3.46 9.96
N GLY A 71 22.64 4.43 9.16
CA GLY A 71 23.77 4.28 8.23
C GLY A 71 23.51 3.36 7.04
N ARG A 72 22.28 2.88 6.87
CA ARG A 72 21.87 1.96 5.79
C ARG A 72 20.75 2.58 4.97
N LYS A 73 20.84 2.48 3.64
CA LYS A 73 19.78 2.91 2.72
C LYS A 73 18.46 2.24 3.07
N ALA A 74 17.36 2.98 2.94
CA ALA A 74 16.02 2.41 3.06
C ALA A 74 15.83 1.32 2.00
N ARG A 75 15.30 0.18 2.43
CA ARG A 75 14.93 -0.93 1.55
C ARG A 75 13.83 -0.51 0.58
N THR A 76 13.97 -0.90 -0.68
CA THR A 76 12.96 -0.67 -1.73
C THR A 76 11.85 -1.71 -1.66
N LEU A 77 10.67 -1.38 -2.22
CA LEU A 77 9.60 -2.36 -2.35
C LEU A 77 10.00 -3.52 -3.28
N ARG A 78 10.82 -3.23 -4.29
CA ARG A 78 11.31 -4.21 -5.27
C ARG A 78 12.21 -5.26 -4.64
N GLU A 79 13.14 -4.86 -3.77
CA GLU A 79 13.95 -5.78 -2.98
C GLU A 79 13.07 -6.62 -2.05
N TYR A 80 12.11 -5.99 -1.38
CA TYR A 80 11.16 -6.70 -0.53
C TYR A 80 10.36 -7.77 -1.28
N ALA A 81 9.78 -7.41 -2.42
CA ALA A 81 8.96 -8.30 -3.19
C ALA A 81 9.76 -9.52 -3.70
N ARG A 82 11.02 -9.32 -4.15
CA ARG A 82 11.86 -10.43 -4.63
C ARG A 82 12.24 -11.43 -3.55
N GLU A 83 12.50 -10.96 -2.33
CA GLU A 83 12.85 -11.85 -1.20
C GLU A 83 11.65 -12.65 -0.68
N ASN A 84 10.42 -12.23 -1.00
CA ASN A 84 9.18 -12.83 -0.47
C ASN A 84 8.22 -13.29 -1.59
N ALA A 85 8.75 -13.52 -2.79
CA ALA A 85 7.97 -13.91 -3.97
C ALA A 85 7.41 -15.34 -3.87
#